data_AF-A0A843GKL0-F1
#
_entry.id   AF-A0A843GKL0-F1
#
_cell.length_a   1.000
_cell.length_b   1.000
_cell.length_c   1.000
_cell.angle_alpha   90.00
_cell.angle_beta   90.00
_cell.angle_gamma   90.00
#
_symmetry.space_group_name_H-M   'P 1'
#
loop_
_entity.id
_entity.type
_entity.pdbx_description
1 polymer ?
#
loop_
_entity_poly.entity_id
_entity_poly.type
_entity_poly.pdbx_seq_one_letter_code
_entity_poly.pdbx_strand_id
1 'polypeptide(L)'
;MSKYTISIKNLIKNGFNFGLTDYPIFDEDYRNILNENILYYYYEDEIGFETPELFKTYLNRTMDRIMPYYNNLYLAQKELIDKAIKTGELFNNVNYTEDYNRKIDSETNSNSNSKGKGLFQDTPQGQISMTEFDDQHYATNLTLNNNDSSDNTNGNTNEDYVRHIVGNNGNRYPVELLTEVRKNLVNIDNLVIDELKDLFMQIF
;
A
#
# COMPACT_ATOMS: atom_id res chain seq x y z
N MET A 1 -40.07 -11.17 42.91
CA MET A 1 -38.70 -10.72 43.23
C MET A 1 -38.79 -9.36 43.89
N SER A 2 -38.10 -9.16 45.02
CA SER A 2 -38.04 -7.84 45.64
C SER A 2 -37.10 -6.96 44.84
N LYS A 3 -37.56 -5.77 44.46
CA LYS A 3 -36.71 -4.76 43.85
C LYS A 3 -35.88 -4.10 44.95
N TYR A 4 -34.57 -4.06 44.78
CA TYR A 4 -33.67 -3.42 45.75
C TYR A 4 -33.43 -1.95 45.39
N THR A 5 -33.39 -1.64 44.09
CA THR A 5 -33.26 -0.28 43.56
C THR A 5 -34.20 -0.06 42.37
N ILE A 6 -33.95 0.98 41.56
CA ILE A 6 -34.78 1.34 40.41
C ILE A 6 -34.18 0.73 39.14
N SER A 7 -35.01 0.07 38.33
CA SER A 7 -34.61 -0.45 37.01
C SER A 7 -34.45 0.66 35.96
N ILE A 8 -33.55 0.47 34.99
CA ILE A 8 -33.34 1.41 33.87
C ILE A 8 -34.64 1.74 33.14
N LYS A 9 -35.48 0.75 32.86
CA LYS A 9 -36.84 0.92 32.29
C LYS A 9 -37.69 1.96 33.02
N ASN A 10 -37.63 2.00 34.35
CA ASN A 10 -38.40 2.95 35.14
C ASN A 10 -37.79 4.35 35.06
N LEU A 11 -36.46 4.47 35.02
CA LEU A 11 -35.77 5.74 34.83
C LEU A 11 -36.08 6.35 33.45
N ILE A 12 -36.08 5.52 32.40
CA ILE A 12 -36.47 5.95 31.05
C ILE A 12 -37.91 6.47 31.02
N LYS A 13 -38.85 5.72 31.63
CA LYS A 13 -40.26 6.14 31.72
C LYS A 13 -40.45 7.47 32.46
N ASN A 14 -39.61 7.74 33.45
CA ASN A 14 -39.65 8.96 34.23
C ASN A 14 -38.91 10.14 33.54
N GLY A 15 -38.37 9.95 32.34
CA GLY A 15 -37.63 10.99 31.61
C GLY A 15 -36.29 11.34 32.26
N PHE A 16 -35.67 10.42 32.98
CA PHE A 16 -34.39 10.65 33.63
C PHE A 16 -33.28 10.89 32.60
N ASN A 17 -32.45 11.92 32.83
CA ASN A 17 -31.30 12.23 31.98
C ASN A 17 -30.04 11.51 32.48
N PHE A 18 -29.59 10.50 31.74
CA PHE A 18 -28.42 9.67 32.04
C PHE A 18 -27.06 10.36 31.85
N GLY A 19 -26.98 11.56 31.26
CA GLY A 19 -25.72 12.32 31.17
C GLY A 19 -24.69 11.81 30.16
N LEU A 20 -25.07 10.89 29.28
CA LEU A 20 -24.23 10.25 28.26
C LEU A 20 -23.90 11.17 27.05
N THR A 21 -23.75 12.47 27.28
CA THR A 21 -23.54 13.48 26.23
C THR A 21 -22.09 13.94 26.10
N ASP A 22 -21.32 13.88 27.19
CA ASP A 22 -20.08 14.67 27.30
C ASP A 22 -18.79 13.83 27.16
N TYR A 23 -18.90 12.50 27.10
CA TYR A 23 -17.73 11.62 27.05
C TYR A 23 -17.02 11.68 25.68
N PRO A 24 -15.69 11.47 25.61
CA PRO A 24 -14.97 11.49 24.33
C PRO A 24 -15.42 10.31 23.45
N ILE A 25 -15.78 10.57 22.19
CA ILE A 25 -16.15 9.52 21.23
C ILE A 25 -15.40 9.69 19.90
N PHE A 26 -15.22 8.61 19.16
CA PHE A 26 -14.58 8.62 17.84
C PHE A 26 -15.46 9.29 16.76
N ASP A 27 -16.78 9.21 16.88
CA ASP A 27 -17.75 9.75 15.93
C ASP A 27 -19.02 10.18 16.67
N GLU A 28 -19.42 11.44 16.49
CA GLU A 28 -20.58 12.02 17.19
C GLU A 28 -21.91 11.42 16.71
N ASP A 29 -21.99 11.00 15.45
CA ASP A 29 -23.21 10.34 14.92
C ASP A 29 -23.42 8.96 15.58
N TYR A 30 -22.33 8.29 15.96
CA TYR A 30 -22.37 6.99 16.62
C TYR A 30 -22.76 7.05 18.09
N ARG A 31 -22.62 8.22 18.73
CA ARG A 31 -22.91 8.39 20.17
C ARG A 31 -24.32 7.97 20.54
N ASN A 32 -25.30 8.36 19.73
CA ASN A 32 -26.70 8.03 19.98
C ASN A 32 -26.93 6.52 19.88
N ILE A 33 -26.31 5.86 18.89
CA ILE A 33 -26.41 4.42 18.69
C ILE A 33 -25.81 3.67 19.87
N LEU A 34 -24.61 4.04 20.32
CA LEU A 34 -23.96 3.42 21.48
C LEU A 34 -24.78 3.61 22.76
N ASN A 35 -25.30 4.82 22.98
CA ASN A 35 -26.15 5.12 24.13
C ASN A 35 -27.42 4.27 24.15
N GLU A 36 -28.09 4.13 22.99
CA GLU A 36 -29.26 3.26 22.85
C GLU A 36 -28.91 1.80 23.11
N ASN A 37 -27.79 1.30 22.57
CA ASN A 37 -27.32 -0.07 22.79
C ASN A 37 -27.06 -0.37 24.27
N ILE A 38 -26.41 0.55 24.99
CA ILE A 38 -26.15 0.42 26.43
C ILE A 38 -27.47 0.36 27.22
N LEU A 39 -28.39 1.30 26.96
CA LEU A 39 -29.67 1.37 27.67
C LEU A 39 -30.58 0.17 27.37
N TYR A 40 -30.53 -0.35 26.14
CA TYR A 40 -31.28 -1.52 25.74
C TYR A 40 -30.75 -2.80 26.39
N TYR A 41 -29.43 -2.96 26.45
CA TYR A 41 -28.80 -4.11 27.11
C TYR A 41 -29.21 -4.21 28.59
N TYR A 42 -29.14 -3.09 29.30
CA TYR A 42 -29.47 -3.02 30.74
C TYR A 42 -30.94 -2.67 31.02
N TYR A 43 -31.85 -2.86 30.06
CA TYR A 43 -33.21 -2.31 30.14
C TYR A 43 -34.01 -2.77 31.37
N GLU A 44 -33.95 -4.06 31.72
CA GLU A 44 -34.65 -4.63 32.89
C GLU A 44 -33.76 -4.65 34.15
N ASP A 45 -32.48 -4.29 34.03
CA ASP A 45 -31.53 -4.37 35.13
C ASP A 45 -31.68 -3.21 36.11
N GLU A 46 -31.41 -3.50 37.40
CA GLU A 46 -31.46 -2.55 38.51
C GLU A 46 -30.11 -1.82 38.68
N ILE A 47 -30.16 -0.51 38.93
CA ILE A 47 -28.94 0.28 39.17
C ILE A 47 -28.23 -0.19 40.44
N GLY A 48 -26.90 -0.25 40.43
CA GLY A 48 -26.08 -0.66 41.58
C GLY A 48 -25.92 0.39 42.68
N PHE A 49 -26.65 1.52 42.61
CA PHE A 49 -26.49 2.66 43.52
C PHE A 49 -27.82 3.07 44.16
N GLU A 50 -27.70 3.72 45.32
CA GLU A 50 -28.84 4.18 46.12
C GLU A 50 -29.72 5.22 45.40
N THR A 51 -29.11 6.09 44.57
CA THR A 51 -29.82 7.16 43.85
C THR A 51 -29.49 7.18 42.35
N PRO A 52 -30.45 7.58 41.49
CA PRO A 52 -30.21 7.71 40.05
C PRO A 52 -29.16 8.77 39.69
N GLU A 53 -29.07 9.85 40.46
CA GLU A 53 -28.05 10.89 40.25
C GLU A 53 -26.64 10.36 40.53
N LEU A 54 -26.46 9.56 41.58
CA LEU A 54 -25.18 8.94 41.90
C LEU A 54 -24.76 7.97 40.79
N PHE A 55 -25.71 7.16 40.30
CA PHE A 55 -25.49 6.29 39.14
C PHE A 55 -25.03 7.09 37.91
N LYS A 56 -25.70 8.20 37.59
CA LYS A 56 -25.29 9.10 36.49
C LYS A 56 -23.85 9.59 36.65
N THR A 57 -23.47 10.04 37.84
CA THR A 57 -22.10 10.51 38.08
C THR A 57 -21.06 9.41 37.84
N TYR A 58 -21.31 8.20 38.33
CA TYR A 58 -20.39 7.07 38.13
C TYR A 58 -20.39 6.54 36.70
N LEU A 59 -21.54 6.55 36.02
CA LEU A 59 -21.66 6.20 34.61
C LEU A 59 -20.81 7.14 33.76
N ASN A 60 -20.97 8.45 33.91
CA ASN A 60 -20.20 9.44 33.18
C ASN A 60 -18.70 9.32 33.46
N ARG A 61 -18.32 9.19 34.74
CA ARG A 61 -16.91 9.01 35.13
C ARG A 61 -16.29 7.74 34.54
N THR A 62 -17.07 6.67 34.45
CA THR A 62 -16.61 5.40 33.88
C THR A 62 -16.45 5.53 32.37
N MET A 63 -17.42 6.12 31.68
CA MET A 63 -17.34 6.42 30.25
C MET A 63 -16.14 7.31 29.94
N ASP A 64 -15.92 8.39 30.68
CA ASP A 64 -14.75 9.28 30.48
C ASP A 64 -13.41 8.54 30.62
N ARG A 65 -13.35 7.56 31.53
CA ARG A 65 -12.14 6.76 31.78
C ARG A 65 -11.90 5.73 30.67
N ILE A 66 -12.93 4.99 30.24
CA ILE A 66 -12.76 3.84 29.34
C ILE A 66 -12.82 4.24 27.86
N MET A 67 -13.61 5.25 27.51
CA MET A 67 -13.86 5.63 26.13
C MET A 67 -12.61 6.02 25.32
N PRO A 68 -11.59 6.72 25.88
CA PRO A 68 -10.37 7.01 25.13
C PRO A 68 -9.68 5.75 24.57
N TYR A 69 -9.70 4.65 25.33
CA TYR A 69 -9.15 3.37 24.88
C TYR A 69 -10.01 2.75 23.77
N TYR A 70 -11.32 2.71 23.97
CA TYR A 70 -12.25 2.13 22.99
C TYR A 70 -12.34 2.91 21.69
N ASN A 71 -12.22 4.25 21.74
CA ASN A 71 -12.14 5.08 20.55
C ASN A 71 -10.96 4.70 19.65
N ASN A 72 -9.79 4.41 20.23
CA ASN A 72 -8.64 3.93 19.46
C ASN A 72 -8.93 2.57 18.81
N LEU A 73 -9.67 1.68 19.48
CA LEU A 73 -10.08 0.40 18.90
C LEU A 73 -11.07 0.60 17.74
N TYR A 74 -12.05 1.50 17.87
CA TYR A 74 -12.98 1.81 16.77
C TYR A 74 -12.24 2.37 15.56
N LEU A 75 -11.30 3.30 15.78
CA LEU A 75 -10.47 3.87 14.72
C LEU A 75 -9.62 2.79 14.04
N ALA A 76 -8.96 1.92 14.81
CA ALA A 76 -8.17 0.81 14.28
C ALA A 76 -9.04 -0.16 13.45
N GLN A 77 -10.23 -0.52 13.95
CA GLN A 77 -11.15 -1.40 13.22
C GLN A 77 -11.67 -0.75 11.94
N LYS A 78 -11.99 0.55 11.97
CA LYS A 78 -12.38 1.31 10.79
C LYS A 78 -11.26 1.33 9.75
N GLU A 79 -10.02 1.57 10.16
CA GLU A 79 -8.85 1.54 9.28
C GLU A 79 -8.63 0.16 8.65
N LEU A 80 -8.74 -0.91 9.44
CA LEU A 80 -8.64 -2.29 8.94
C LEU A 80 -9.71 -2.61 7.89
N ILE A 81 -10.96 -2.20 8.14
CA ILE A 81 -12.07 -2.38 7.20
C ILE A 81 -11.85 -1.53 5.95
N ASP A 82 -11.38 -0.29 6.08
CA ASP A 82 -11.12 0.61 4.95
C ASP A 82 -10.03 0.03 4.03
N LYS A 83 -8.92 -0.44 4.61
CA LYS A 83 -7.85 -1.14 3.87
C LYS A 83 -8.32 -2.45 3.23
N ALA A 84 -9.27 -3.14 3.86
CA ALA A 84 -9.86 -4.36 3.31
C ALA A 84 -10.77 -4.09 2.11
N ILE A 85 -11.65 -3.09 2.21
CA ILE A 85 -12.73 -2.85 1.23
C ILE A 85 -12.30 -1.93 0.09
N LYS A 86 -11.59 -0.83 0.40
CA LYS A 86 -11.34 0.24 -0.58
C LYS A 86 -10.07 0.03 -1.40
N THR A 87 -8.98 -0.36 -0.75
CA THR A 87 -7.67 -0.44 -1.42
C THR A 87 -7.30 -1.87 -1.84
N GLY A 88 -7.96 -2.90 -1.28
CA GLY A 88 -7.58 -4.30 -1.48
C GLY A 88 -6.18 -4.62 -0.93
N GLU A 89 -5.55 -3.67 -0.23
CA GLU A 89 -4.19 -3.73 0.28
C GLU A 89 -4.03 -4.77 1.37
N LEU A 90 -5.12 -5.14 2.04
CA LEU A 90 -5.09 -6.24 3.00
C LEU A 90 -4.48 -7.49 2.34
N PHE A 91 -4.87 -7.81 1.11
CA PHE A 91 -4.37 -8.96 0.38
C PHE A 91 -3.00 -8.73 -0.29
N ASN A 92 -2.56 -7.48 -0.39
CA ASN A 92 -1.30 -7.11 -1.04
C ASN A 92 -0.21 -6.96 0.02
N ASN A 93 0.47 -8.07 0.34
CA ASN A 93 1.59 -8.03 1.28
C ASN A 93 2.92 -7.57 0.65
N VAL A 94 2.91 -7.26 -0.65
CA VAL A 94 4.03 -6.69 -1.39
C VAL A 94 3.61 -5.33 -1.92
N ASN A 95 4.38 -4.30 -1.58
CA ASN A 95 4.30 -2.98 -2.19
C ASN A 95 5.72 -2.40 -2.19
N TYR A 96 6.41 -2.48 -3.32
CA TYR A 96 7.70 -1.83 -3.49
C TYR A 96 7.83 -1.21 -4.88
N THR A 97 8.64 -0.16 -4.92
CA THR A 97 8.99 0.57 -6.13
C THR A 97 10.44 0.25 -6.46
N GLU A 98 10.69 -0.21 -7.67
CA GLU A 98 12.04 -0.36 -8.21
C GLU A 98 12.32 0.75 -9.20
N ASP A 99 13.36 1.52 -8.91
CA ASP A 99 13.90 2.51 -9.83
C ASP A 99 15.04 1.84 -10.61
N TYR A 100 14.90 1.77 -11.93
CA TYR A 100 15.91 1.22 -12.81
C TYR A 100 16.46 2.34 -13.70
N ASN A 101 17.77 2.58 -13.56
CA ASN A 101 18.52 3.49 -14.41
C ASN A 101 19.60 2.68 -15.13
N ARG A 102 19.51 2.61 -16.47
CA ARG A 102 20.50 1.96 -17.30
C ARG A 102 21.09 2.96 -18.27
N LYS A 103 22.39 3.19 -18.09
CA LYS A 103 23.23 3.93 -19.02
C LYS A 103 24.02 2.94 -19.87
N ILE A 104 23.84 2.99 -21.19
CA ILE A 104 24.66 2.25 -22.14
C ILE A 104 25.49 3.26 -22.92
N ASP A 105 26.79 3.25 -22.64
CA ASP A 105 27.78 3.94 -23.46
C ASP A 105 28.32 2.92 -24.47
N SER A 106 28.01 3.08 -25.77
CA SER A 106 28.60 2.27 -26.83
C SER A 106 29.44 3.15 -27.75
N GLU A 107 30.74 2.83 -27.82
CA GLU A 107 31.68 3.44 -28.74
C GLU A 107 32.09 2.38 -29.75
N THR A 108 31.69 2.55 -31.02
CA THR A 108 32.08 1.64 -32.10
C THR A 108 32.99 2.39 -33.06
N ASN A 109 34.27 2.04 -33.01
CA ASN A 109 35.29 2.52 -33.94
C ASN A 109 35.48 1.48 -35.04
N SER A 110 34.98 1.76 -36.25
CA SER A 110 35.21 0.92 -37.42
C SER A 110 36.20 1.60 -38.36
N ASN A 111 37.36 0.98 -38.52
CA ASN A 111 38.38 1.43 -39.46
C ASN A 111 38.45 0.43 -40.61
N SER A 112 38.05 0.86 -41.81
CA SER A 112 38.09 0.01 -43.00
C SER A 112 39.09 0.60 -43.99
N ASN A 113 40.11 -0.20 -44.33
CA ASN A 113 41.07 0.16 -45.36
C ASN A 113 40.92 -0.84 -46.51
N SER A 114 40.39 -0.37 -47.63
CA SER A 114 40.19 -1.20 -48.83
C SER A 114 41.10 -0.72 -49.94
N LYS A 115 42.03 -1.58 -50.33
CA LYS A 115 42.94 -1.35 -51.46
C LYS A 115 42.63 -2.36 -52.55
N GLY A 116 41.97 -1.89 -53.60
CA GLY A 116 41.65 -2.68 -54.79
C GLY A 116 42.57 -2.31 -55.95
N LYS A 117 43.24 -3.30 -56.55
CA LYS A 117 44.09 -3.11 -57.74
C LYS A 117 43.61 -3.99 -58.89
N GLY A 118 43.25 -3.37 -60.00
CA GLY A 118 42.98 -4.04 -61.28
C GLY A 118 44.03 -3.63 -62.31
N LEU A 119 44.73 -4.59 -62.90
CA LEU A 119 45.67 -4.37 -64.00
C LEU A 119 45.22 -5.21 -65.19
N PHE A 120 44.94 -4.55 -66.32
CA PHE A 120 44.49 -5.20 -67.55
C PHE A 120 45.46 -4.90 -68.70
N GLN A 121 45.92 -5.95 -69.36
CA GLN A 121 46.84 -5.87 -70.51
C GLN A 121 46.35 -6.80 -71.61
N ASP A 122 46.14 -6.24 -72.80
CA ASP A 122 45.51 -6.95 -73.94
C ASP A 122 46.54 -7.70 -74.82
N THR A 123 47.85 -7.51 -74.57
CA THR A 123 48.93 -8.12 -75.38
C THR A 123 49.93 -8.90 -74.51
N PRO A 124 50.25 -10.18 -74.81
CA PRO A 124 51.07 -11.02 -73.94
C PRO A 124 52.57 -10.68 -73.87
N GLN A 125 53.09 -9.72 -74.66
CA GLN A 125 54.53 -9.66 -74.98
C GLN A 125 55.31 -8.44 -74.43
N GLY A 126 54.77 -7.73 -73.43
CA GLY A 126 55.51 -6.67 -72.71
C GLY A 126 55.76 -7.07 -71.25
N GLN A 127 57.04 -7.13 -70.83
CA GLN A 127 57.41 -7.46 -69.45
C GLN A 127 57.07 -6.29 -68.50
N ILE A 128 56.40 -6.61 -67.38
CA ILE A 128 56.12 -5.67 -66.28
C ILE A 128 57.16 -5.94 -65.18
N SER A 129 58.09 -5.02 -64.95
CA SER A 129 59.07 -5.14 -63.86
C SER A 129 58.55 -4.46 -62.59
N MET A 130 58.70 -5.15 -61.46
CA MET A 130 58.28 -4.72 -60.13
C MET A 130 59.31 -3.74 -59.54
N THR A 131 58.88 -2.62 -58.94
CA THR A 131 59.31 -2.29 -57.55
C THR A 131 58.57 -1.15 -56.85
N GLU A 132 58.09 -0.08 -57.49
CA GLU A 132 57.30 0.95 -56.77
C GLU A 132 56.16 1.50 -57.63
N PHE A 133 55.06 1.87 -56.96
CA PHE A 133 53.72 1.99 -57.55
C PHE A 133 53.47 3.28 -58.35
N ASP A 134 54.32 4.30 -58.23
CA ASP A 134 54.11 5.63 -58.81
C ASP A 134 54.71 5.82 -60.22
N ASP A 135 55.54 4.89 -60.70
CA ASP A 135 56.24 5.01 -61.99
C ASP A 135 55.95 3.81 -62.92
N GLN A 136 54.74 3.77 -63.49
CA GLN A 136 54.39 2.86 -64.60
C GLN A 136 54.21 3.66 -65.90
N HIS A 137 54.86 3.23 -66.98
CA HIS A 137 54.86 4.00 -68.23
C HIS A 137 53.86 3.54 -69.30
N TYR A 138 53.38 2.27 -69.30
CA TYR A 138 52.42 1.82 -70.32
C TYR A 138 51.46 0.72 -69.80
N ALA A 139 50.17 1.04 -69.73
CA ALA A 139 49.05 0.10 -69.51
C ALA A 139 47.87 0.51 -70.40
N THR A 140 47.06 -0.45 -70.88
CA THR A 140 45.88 -0.13 -71.69
C THR A 140 44.78 0.53 -70.84
N ASN A 141 44.59 0.09 -69.60
CA ASN A 141 43.76 0.77 -68.61
C ASN A 141 44.26 0.45 -67.19
N LEU A 142 44.41 1.49 -66.35
CA LEU A 142 44.83 1.36 -64.95
C LEU A 142 43.76 1.97 -64.04
N THR A 143 43.27 1.20 -63.06
CA THR A 143 42.37 1.70 -62.02
C THR A 143 42.97 1.47 -60.65
N LEU A 144 43.26 2.57 -59.96
CA LEU A 144 43.68 2.60 -58.56
C LEU A 144 42.50 3.08 -57.73
N ASN A 145 42.07 2.26 -56.78
CA ASN A 145 41.02 2.64 -55.83
C ASN A 145 41.60 2.58 -54.41
N ASN A 146 41.89 3.75 -53.86
CA ASN A 146 42.27 3.95 -52.47
C ASN A 146 41.10 4.60 -51.74
N ASN A 147 40.35 3.79 -51.00
CA ASN A 147 39.29 4.26 -50.13
C ASN A 147 39.71 4.04 -48.67
N ASP A 148 40.11 5.14 -48.03
CA ASP A 148 40.24 5.21 -46.58
C ASP A 148 38.92 5.73 -46.01
N SER A 149 38.23 4.93 -45.20
CA SER A 149 36.99 5.33 -44.54
C SER A 149 37.07 5.01 -43.05
N SER A 150 37.09 6.07 -42.25
CA SER A 150 37.04 6.03 -40.79
C SER A 150 35.66 6.49 -40.34
N ASP A 151 34.85 5.57 -39.84
CA ASP A 151 33.57 5.90 -39.22
C ASP A 151 33.69 5.74 -37.70
N ASN A 152 33.43 6.83 -36.99
CA ASN A 152 33.31 6.83 -35.54
C ASN A 152 31.83 7.03 -35.18
N THR A 153 31.25 6.03 -34.50
CA THR A 153 29.85 6.09 -34.08
C THR A 153 29.77 6.02 -32.55
N ASN A 154 29.31 7.13 -31.96
CA ASN A 154 29.02 7.22 -30.54
C ASN A 154 27.51 7.12 -30.34
N GLY A 155 27.08 6.04 -29.69
CA GLY A 155 25.71 5.86 -29.22
C GLY A 155 25.66 5.98 -27.70
N ASN A 156 24.85 6.91 -27.20
CA ASN A 156 24.53 7.01 -25.78
C ASN A 156 23.03 6.77 -25.60
N THR A 157 22.67 5.72 -24.88
CA THR A 157 21.25 5.44 -24.56
C THR A 157 21.06 5.41 -23.05
N ASN A 158 20.18 6.28 -22.57
CA ASN A 158 19.72 6.30 -21.19
C ASN A 158 18.28 5.73 -21.15
N GLU A 159 18.08 4.67 -20.38
CA GLU A 159 16.77 4.07 -20.12
C GLU A 159 16.45 4.22 -18.62
N ASP A 160 15.47 5.06 -18.32
CA ASP A 160 14.93 5.25 -16.96
C ASP A 160 13.50 4.72 -16.92
N TYR A 161 13.22 3.76 -16.03
CA TYR A 161 11.84 3.37 -15.73
C TYR A 161 11.64 3.08 -14.24
N VAL A 162 10.44 3.41 -13.77
CA VAL A 162 9.98 3.14 -12.41
C VAL A 162 8.96 2.01 -12.49
N ARG A 163 9.22 0.91 -11.77
CA ARG A 163 8.33 -0.26 -11.71
C ARG A 163 7.69 -0.34 -10.33
N HIS A 164 6.36 -0.19 -10.29
CA HIS A 164 5.57 -0.44 -9.10
C HIS A 164 5.05 -1.88 -9.10
N ILE A 165 5.38 -2.65 -8.07
CA ILE A 165 4.88 -4.01 -7.89
C ILE A 165 4.00 -4.03 -6.64
N VAL A 166 2.70 -4.24 -6.85
CA VAL A 166 1.70 -4.43 -5.81
C VAL A 166 1.05 -5.80 -5.96
N GLY A 167 0.95 -6.56 -4.87
CA GLY A 167 0.33 -7.88 -4.92
C GLY A 167 0.64 -8.76 -3.72
N ASN A 168 0.28 -10.04 -3.82
CA ASN A 168 0.55 -11.05 -2.81
C ASN A 168 1.74 -11.93 -3.23
N ASN A 169 2.76 -12.07 -2.37
CA ASN A 169 3.90 -12.96 -2.60
C ASN A 169 3.58 -14.46 -2.44
N GLY A 170 2.33 -14.81 -2.13
CA GLY A 170 1.87 -16.20 -2.05
C GLY A 170 2.16 -16.89 -0.72
N ASN A 171 2.78 -16.22 0.26
CA ASN A 171 3.05 -16.79 1.58
C ASN A 171 1.79 -16.98 2.45
N ARG A 172 0.73 -16.20 2.20
CA ARG A 172 -0.55 -16.27 2.92
C ARG A 172 -1.68 -16.26 1.90
N TYR A 173 -2.58 -17.24 1.98
CA TYR A 173 -3.75 -17.27 1.11
C TYR A 173 -4.77 -16.22 1.55
N PRO A 174 -5.50 -15.59 0.62
CA PRO A 174 -6.54 -14.61 0.96
C PRO A 174 -7.55 -15.13 1.99
N VAL A 175 -7.90 -16.42 1.94
CA VAL A 175 -8.84 -17.07 2.87
C VAL A 175 -8.29 -17.14 4.31
N GLU A 176 -7.00 -17.40 4.46
CA GLU A 176 -6.34 -17.44 5.77
C GLU A 176 -6.31 -16.04 6.38
N LEU A 177 -5.98 -15.03 5.58
CA LEU A 177 -6.00 -13.65 6.00
C LEU A 177 -7.40 -13.18 6.43
N LEU A 178 -8.44 -13.55 5.68
CA LEU A 178 -9.83 -13.29 6.08
C LEU A 178 -10.19 -13.94 7.41
N THR A 179 -9.63 -15.13 7.69
CA THR A 179 -9.84 -15.82 8.97
C THR A 179 -9.13 -15.09 10.11
N GLU A 180 -7.89 -14.63 9.91
CA GLU A 180 -7.17 -13.80 10.87
C GLU A 180 -7.90 -12.48 11.14
N VAL A 181 -8.35 -11.80 10.08
CA VAL A 181 -9.13 -10.56 10.19
C VAL A 181 -10.42 -10.81 10.98
N ARG A 182 -11.19 -11.85 10.64
CA ARG A 182 -12.40 -12.22 11.38
C ARG A 182 -12.11 -12.47 12.86
N LYS A 183 -10.98 -13.10 13.20
CA LYS A 183 -10.58 -13.35 14.59
C LYS A 183 -10.21 -12.07 15.34
N ASN A 184 -9.63 -11.10 14.63
CA ASN A 184 -9.20 -9.82 15.20
C ASN A 184 -10.31 -8.75 15.22
N LEU A 185 -11.40 -8.94 14.47
CA LEU A 185 -12.59 -8.10 14.59
C LEU A 185 -13.32 -8.45 15.88
N VAL A 186 -13.27 -7.53 16.84
CA VAL A 186 -13.94 -7.67 18.13
C VAL A 186 -15.20 -6.81 18.13
N ASN A 187 -16.23 -7.25 18.85
CA ASN A 187 -17.40 -6.42 19.08
C ASN A 187 -17.08 -5.41 20.20
N ILE A 188 -16.65 -4.22 19.80
CA ILE A 188 -16.23 -3.16 20.72
C ILE A 188 -17.41 -2.69 21.59
N ASP A 189 -18.62 -2.58 21.04
CA ASP A 189 -19.81 -2.19 21.79
C ASP A 189 -20.05 -3.10 23.00
N ASN A 190 -19.96 -4.42 22.79
CA ASN A 190 -20.13 -5.38 23.88
C ASN A 190 -19.04 -5.23 24.94
N LEU A 191 -17.79 -4.93 24.56
CA LEU A 191 -16.72 -4.69 25.53
C LEU A 191 -16.98 -3.45 26.38
N VAL A 192 -17.47 -2.37 25.77
CA VAL A 192 -17.87 -1.16 26.50
C VAL A 192 -19.00 -1.49 27.47
N ILE A 193 -20.03 -2.20 27.01
CA ILE A 193 -21.18 -2.62 27.81
C ILE A 193 -20.73 -3.50 28.99
N ASP A 194 -19.83 -4.45 28.78
CA ASP A 194 -19.32 -5.36 29.81
C ASP A 194 -18.54 -4.62 30.91
N GLU A 195 -17.77 -3.58 30.57
CA GLU A 195 -17.08 -2.72 31.55
C GLU A 195 -18.05 -1.91 32.42
N LEU A 196 -19.27 -1.64 31.93
CA LEU A 196 -20.30 -0.94 32.69
C LEU A 196 -21.07 -1.85 33.65
N LYS A 197 -20.88 -3.17 33.58
CA LYS A 197 -21.60 -4.16 34.39
C LYS A 197 -21.46 -3.93 35.89
N ASP A 198 -20.31 -3.44 36.32
CA ASP A 198 -20.03 -3.14 37.74
C ASP A 198 -20.89 -1.98 38.30
N LEU A 199 -21.54 -1.19 37.44
CA LEU A 199 -22.46 -0.13 37.84
C LEU A 199 -23.89 -0.64 38.10
N PHE A 200 -24.16 -1.90 37.80
CA PHE A 200 -25.47 -2.55 37.94
C PHE A 200 -25.47 -3.58 39.06
N MET A 201 -26.66 -3.92 39.54
CA MET A 201 -26.82 -4.99 40.52
C MET A 201 -26.50 -6.34 39.88
N GLN A 202 -25.48 -7.03 40.39
CA GLN A 202 -25.04 -8.35 39.89
C GLN A 202 -25.89 -9.51 40.41
N ILE A 203 -27.06 -9.23 40.98
CA ILE A 203 -27.99 -10.20 41.57
C ILE A 203 -29.21 -10.26 40.65
N PHE A 204 -29.45 -11.44 40.07
CA PHE A 204 -30.55 -11.71 39.13
C PHE A 204 -31.62 -12.60 39.77
#